data_AF-A0A9X3B920-F1
#
_entry.id   AF-A0A9X3B920-F1
#
_cell.length_a   1.000
_cell.length_b   1.000
_cell.length_c   1.000
_cell.angle_alpha   90.00
_cell.angle_beta   90.00
_cell.angle_gamma   90.00
#
_symmetry.space_group_name_H-M   'P 1'
#
loop_
_entity.id
_entity.type
_entity.pdbx_description
1 polymer ?
#
loop_
_entity_poly.entity_id
_entity_poly.type
_entity_poly.pdbx_seq_one_letter_code
_entity_poly.pdbx_strand_id
1 'polypeptide(L)'
;MKKTLLLALLFVAISASAQNETGSSSVIPGRTSFFAEVGGPGILFSANIDTRFKPGHLGWGGRIGLGFVTADENKDDGSGYPYYEPASVVTVPVQVNYIFGKSSSPHTFEAGAGFTYMGRKLEILNFYDDRTSNFFGTASFMYRRQPVNGGFTWRIGFTPLIAKGYIQPLGAASVGYNF
;
A
#
# COMPACT_ATOMS: atom_id res chain seq x y z
N MET A 1 -14.98 -1.06 26.48
CA MET A 1 -14.99 -2.54 26.59
C MET A 1 -15.98 -3.22 25.63
N LYS A 2 -17.26 -2.81 25.56
CA LYS A 2 -18.23 -3.44 24.62
C LYS A 2 -17.89 -3.25 23.12
N LYS A 3 -17.38 -2.07 22.73
CA LYS A 3 -17.00 -1.77 21.33
C LYS A 3 -15.73 -2.50 20.86
N THR A 4 -14.77 -2.74 21.76
CA THR A 4 -13.54 -3.50 21.47
C THR A 4 -13.81 -5.00 21.32
N LEU A 5 -14.77 -5.55 22.07
CA LEU A 5 -15.21 -6.94 21.93
C LEU A 5 -15.91 -7.17 20.58
N LEU A 6 -16.73 -6.21 20.13
CA LEU A 6 -17.42 -6.28 18.83
C LEU A 6 -16.43 -6.28 17.65
N LEU A 7 -15.35 -5.49 17.74
CA LEU A 7 -14.31 -5.43 16.71
C LEU A 7 -13.50 -6.74 16.64
N ALA A 8 -13.18 -7.33 17.80
CA ALA A 8 -12.49 -8.62 17.87
C ALA A 8 -13.35 -9.77 17.31
N LEU A 9 -14.66 -9.77 17.60
CA LEU A 9 -15.62 -10.72 17.02
C LEU A 9 -15.73 -10.59 15.50
N LEU A 10 -15.62 -9.37 14.96
CA LEU A 10 -15.60 -9.15 13.51
C LEU A 10 -14.36 -9.79 12.85
N PHE A 11 -13.19 -9.67 13.47
CA PHE A 11 -11.95 -10.29 12.96
C PHE A 11 -12.00 -11.82 13.00
N VAL A 12 -12.57 -12.42 14.05
CA VAL A 12 -12.71 -13.89 14.17
C VAL A 12 -13.70 -14.46 13.13
N ALA A 13 -14.78 -13.74 12.82
CA ALA A 13 -15.74 -14.18 11.80
C ALA A 13 -15.13 -14.19 10.38
N ILE A 14 -14.20 -13.27 10.08
CA ILE A 14 -13.47 -13.22 8.81
C ILE A 14 -12.46 -14.38 8.72
N SER A 15 -11.85 -14.80 9.84
CA SER A 15 -10.97 -15.98 9.87
C SER A 15 -11.73 -17.31 9.70
N ALA A 16 -12.93 -17.44 10.27
CA ALA A 16 -13.73 -18.66 10.17
C ALA A 16 -14.29 -18.90 8.74
N SER A 17 -14.54 -17.83 7.99
CA SER A 17 -14.99 -17.89 6.59
C SER A 17 -13.85 -18.12 5.58
N ALA A 18 -12.59 -18.04 6.02
CA ALA A 18 -11.41 -18.24 5.17
C ALA A 18 -10.97 -19.71 5.06
N GLN A 19 -11.56 -20.65 5.82
CA GLN A 19 -11.12 -22.04 5.89
C GLN A 19 -11.84 -23.01 4.93
N ASN A 20 -12.76 -22.55 4.11
CA ASN A 20 -13.42 -23.41 3.12
C ASN A 20 -12.81 -23.22 1.74
N GLU A 21 -11.74 -23.96 1.42
CA GLU A 21 -11.53 -24.64 0.13
C GLU A 21 -10.47 -25.75 0.31
N THR A 22 -10.91 -26.99 0.51
CA THR A 22 -10.10 -28.19 0.26
C THR A 22 -10.18 -28.50 -1.22
N GLY A 23 -9.26 -27.96 -2.02
CA GLY A 23 -9.16 -28.22 -3.45
C GLY A 23 -7.73 -27.99 -3.91
N SER A 24 -7.14 -29.03 -4.52
CA SER A 24 -5.89 -29.02 -5.29
C SER A 24 -5.31 -27.61 -5.52
N SER A 25 -4.17 -27.29 -4.90
CA SER A 25 -3.42 -26.07 -5.17
C SER A 25 -2.86 -26.09 -6.59
N SER A 26 -3.72 -25.90 -7.59
CA SER A 26 -3.29 -25.40 -8.88
C SER A 26 -2.70 -24.03 -8.61
N VAL A 27 -1.42 -23.85 -8.96
CA VAL A 27 -0.82 -22.51 -9.02
C VAL A 27 -1.67 -21.74 -10.02
N ILE A 28 -2.48 -20.80 -9.54
CA ILE A 28 -3.32 -19.95 -10.40
C ILE A 28 -2.45 -18.78 -10.83
N PRO A 29 -1.99 -18.74 -12.10
CA PRO A 29 -1.05 -17.73 -12.52
C PRO A 29 -1.65 -16.34 -12.41
N GLY A 30 -0.86 -15.38 -11.92
CA GLY A 30 -1.29 -13.98 -11.81
C GLY A 30 -2.16 -13.67 -10.59
N ARG A 31 -2.28 -14.61 -9.65
CA ARG A 31 -3.01 -14.39 -8.38
C ARG A 31 -2.19 -13.57 -7.39
N THR A 32 -0.88 -13.77 -7.35
CA THR A 32 0.03 -13.11 -6.41
C THR A 32 1.13 -12.38 -7.16
N SER A 33 1.36 -11.13 -6.76
CA SER A 33 2.36 -10.25 -7.35
C SER A 33 3.33 -9.76 -6.30
N PHE A 34 4.60 -9.71 -6.66
CA PHE A 34 5.59 -8.90 -5.96
C PHE A 34 5.83 -7.60 -6.74
N PHE A 35 5.94 -6.48 -6.03
CA PHE A 35 6.23 -5.17 -6.61
C PHE A 35 7.33 -4.44 -5.86
N ALA A 36 8.26 -3.84 -6.60
CA ALA A 36 9.06 -2.71 -6.13
C ALA A 36 8.44 -1.41 -6.68
N GLU A 37 8.32 -0.40 -5.82
CA GLU A 37 7.50 0.78 -6.09
C GLU A 37 8.16 2.07 -5.62
N VAL A 38 7.95 3.12 -6.40
CA VAL A 38 8.29 4.51 -6.06
C VAL A 38 7.01 5.36 -6.03
N GLY A 39 6.89 6.23 -5.02
CA GLY A 39 5.79 7.21 -4.88
C GLY A 39 4.41 6.61 -4.58
N GLY A 40 4.35 5.32 -4.23
CA GLY A 40 3.10 4.62 -3.94
C GLY A 40 2.70 4.64 -2.45
N PRO A 41 1.88 3.70 -1.96
CA PRO A 41 1.35 3.73 -0.61
C PRO A 41 2.45 3.62 0.46
N GLY A 42 3.60 3.04 0.13
CA GLY A 42 4.81 3.08 0.97
C GLY A 42 5.47 4.45 1.11
N ILE A 43 4.84 5.51 0.60
CA ILE A 43 5.24 6.92 0.56
C ILE A 43 6.30 7.19 -0.51
N LEU A 44 7.54 6.73 -0.31
CA LEU A 44 8.63 6.99 -1.26
C LEU A 44 9.10 5.72 -1.94
N PHE A 45 9.71 4.77 -1.22
CA PHE A 45 10.12 3.49 -1.77
C PHE A 45 9.44 2.35 -1.03
N SER A 46 8.99 1.31 -1.74
CA SER A 46 8.46 0.12 -1.07
C SER A 46 8.58 -1.16 -1.89
N ALA A 47 8.66 -2.28 -1.18
CA ALA A 47 8.43 -3.60 -1.69
C ALA A 47 7.06 -4.09 -1.18
N ASN A 48 6.21 -4.60 -2.07
CA ASN A 48 4.84 -4.99 -1.76
C ASN A 48 4.54 -6.39 -2.28
N ILE A 49 3.77 -7.15 -1.49
CA ILE A 49 3.10 -8.37 -1.94
C ILE A 49 1.62 -8.04 -2.09
N ASP A 50 1.06 -8.39 -3.24
CA ASP A 50 -0.31 -8.17 -3.61
C ASP A 50 -0.95 -9.51 -3.99
N THR A 51 -2.11 -9.85 -3.44
CA THR A 51 -2.77 -11.13 -3.72
C THR A 51 -4.27 -10.95 -3.91
N ARG A 52 -4.86 -11.70 -4.86
CA ARG A 52 -6.31 -11.75 -5.07
C ARG A 52 -6.98 -12.66 -4.04
N PHE A 53 -8.14 -12.23 -3.52
CA PHE A 53 -8.93 -13.02 -2.56
C PHE A 53 -9.65 -14.20 -3.21
N LYS A 54 -9.95 -14.09 -4.51
CA LYS A 54 -10.53 -15.17 -5.31
C LYS A 54 -9.54 -15.64 -6.38
N PRO A 55 -9.67 -16.89 -6.86
CA PRO A 55 -9.00 -17.36 -8.06
C PRO A 55 -9.07 -16.38 -9.24
N GLY A 56 -7.91 -16.06 -9.83
CA GLY A 56 -7.78 -15.20 -11.01
C GLY A 56 -6.85 -14.00 -10.80
N HIS A 57 -6.78 -13.14 -11.81
CA HIS A 57 -5.94 -11.92 -11.79
C HIS A 57 -6.72 -10.61 -11.60
N LEU A 58 -8.06 -10.67 -11.71
CA LEU A 58 -8.98 -9.54 -11.55
C LEU A 58 -9.72 -9.61 -10.21
N GLY A 59 -10.43 -8.52 -9.89
CA GLY A 59 -11.32 -8.43 -8.75
C GLY A 59 -10.61 -7.96 -7.48
N TRP A 60 -11.22 -8.29 -6.34
CA TRP A 60 -10.76 -7.88 -5.02
C TRP A 60 -9.48 -8.59 -4.59
N GLY A 61 -8.60 -7.85 -3.93
CA GLY A 61 -7.43 -8.38 -3.27
C GLY A 61 -6.86 -7.43 -2.23
N GLY A 62 -5.76 -7.88 -1.64
CA GLY A 62 -5.05 -7.18 -0.59
C GLY A 62 -3.60 -6.92 -0.98
N ARG A 63 -3.03 -5.87 -0.42
CA ARG A 63 -1.63 -5.50 -0.51
C ARG A 63 -1.07 -5.24 0.87
N ILE A 64 0.12 -5.76 1.12
CA ILE A 64 0.95 -5.38 2.27
C ILE A 64 2.38 -5.21 1.79
N GLY A 65 3.12 -4.29 2.40
CA GLY A 65 4.50 -4.05 2.02
C GLY A 65 5.35 -3.55 3.16
N LEU A 66 6.62 -3.35 2.82
CA LEU A 66 7.62 -2.70 3.64
C LEU A 66 8.29 -1.63 2.77
N GLY A 67 8.35 -0.41 3.28
CA GLY A 67 8.94 0.72 2.59
C GLY A 67 9.81 1.56 3.49
N PHE A 68 10.35 2.62 2.91
CA PHE A 68 11.02 3.67 3.64
C PHE A 68 10.88 5.00 2.92
N VAL A 69 11.01 6.06 3.70
CA VAL A 69 11.01 7.44 3.23
C VAL A 69 12.11 8.20 3.95
N THR A 70 12.82 9.04 3.22
CA THR A 70 13.81 9.97 3.78
C THR A 70 13.17 11.35 3.80
N ALA A 71 13.21 12.00 4.95
CA ALA A 71 12.76 13.38 5.11
C ALA A 71 13.64 14.11 6.12
N ASP A 72 13.62 15.44 6.04
CA ASP A 72 14.40 16.28 6.93
C ASP A 72 13.75 16.31 8.32
N GLU A 73 14.54 16.00 9.34
CA GLU A 73 14.15 16.11 10.73
C GLU A 73 14.69 17.41 11.31
N ASN A 74 13.78 18.24 11.85
CA ASN A 74 14.14 19.39 12.68
C ASN A 74 14.83 18.89 13.95
N LYS A 75 16.13 19.17 14.09
CA LYS A 75 16.87 18.97 15.32
C LYS A 75 17.15 20.31 15.96
N ASP A 76 16.83 20.39 17.25
CA ASP A 76 17.25 21.48 18.12
C ASP A 76 18.61 21.11 18.72
N ASP A 77 19.65 21.84 18.35
CA ASP A 77 21.00 21.70 18.90
C ASP A 77 21.26 22.69 20.06
N GLY A 78 20.24 23.44 20.49
CA GLY A 78 20.34 24.45 21.52
C GLY A 78 20.95 25.78 21.06
N SER A 79 21.24 25.94 19.75
CA SER A 79 21.78 27.18 19.18
C SER A 79 20.72 28.26 18.90
N GLY A 80 19.44 27.90 19.00
CA GLY A 80 18.31 28.77 18.64
C GLY A 80 18.05 28.88 17.12
N TYR A 81 18.83 28.17 16.29
CA TYR A 81 18.62 28.06 14.84
C TYR A 81 18.19 26.63 14.48
N PRO A 82 17.11 26.42 13.70
CA PRO A 82 16.69 25.09 13.28
C PRO A 82 17.76 24.45 12.39
N TYR A 83 18.22 23.25 12.75
CA TYR A 83 19.10 22.43 11.93
C TYR A 83 18.34 21.23 11.38
N TYR A 84 18.49 20.97 10.08
CA TYR A 84 17.80 19.89 9.37
C TYR A 84 18.78 18.76 9.09
N GLU A 85 18.49 17.56 9.59
CA GLU A 85 19.23 16.35 9.23
C GLU A 85 18.33 15.37 8.48
N PRO A 86 18.80 14.76 7.37
CA PRO A 86 18.04 13.74 6.67
C PRO A 86 17.90 12.50 7.54
N ALA A 87 16.65 12.12 7.84
CA ALA A 87 16.32 10.92 8.58
C ALA A 87 15.51 9.96 7.69
N SER A 88 15.82 8.67 7.77
CA SER A 88 15.07 7.63 7.06
C SER A 88 14.16 6.87 8.01
N VAL A 89 12.92 6.65 7.61
CA VAL A 89 11.92 5.95 8.42
C VAL A 89 11.28 4.84 7.63
N VAL A 90 11.16 3.68 8.28
CA VAL A 90 10.46 2.51 7.77
C VAL A 90 8.96 2.76 7.74
N THR A 91 8.33 2.32 6.66
CA THR A 91 6.88 2.42 6.43
C THR A 91 6.30 1.03 6.20
N VAL A 92 5.05 0.82 6.63
CA VAL A 92 4.30 -0.42 6.45
C VAL A 92 2.95 -0.07 5.82
N PRO A 93 2.84 -0.11 4.49
CA PRO A 93 1.57 0.06 3.79
C PRO A 93 0.71 -1.21 3.86
N VAL A 94 -0.60 -1.02 4.06
CA VAL A 94 -1.63 -2.05 3.94
C VAL A 94 -2.80 -1.48 3.14
N GLN A 95 -3.25 -2.19 2.10
CA GLN A 95 -4.38 -1.76 1.27
C GLN A 95 -5.28 -2.92 0.86
N VAL A 96 -6.56 -2.60 0.65
CA VAL A 96 -7.48 -3.40 -0.16
C VAL A 96 -7.58 -2.74 -1.53
N ASN A 97 -7.63 -3.54 -2.60
CA ASN A 97 -7.76 -3.01 -3.94
C ASN A 97 -8.65 -3.88 -4.83
N TYR A 98 -9.15 -3.29 -5.89
CA TYR A 98 -9.98 -3.92 -6.91
C TYR A 98 -9.37 -3.68 -8.28
N ILE A 99 -9.10 -4.77 -9.01
CA ILE A 99 -8.56 -4.74 -10.37
C ILE A 99 -9.70 -5.03 -11.35
N PHE A 100 -9.87 -4.18 -12.34
CA PHE A 100 -10.88 -4.33 -13.38
C PHE A 100 -10.30 -4.12 -14.77
N GLY A 101 -10.89 -4.83 -15.74
CA GLY A 101 -10.41 -4.87 -17.11
C GLY A 101 -10.96 -6.11 -17.83
N LYS A 102 -10.46 -6.35 -19.05
CA LYS A 102 -10.83 -7.56 -19.80
C LYS A 102 -9.94 -8.72 -19.36
N SER A 103 -10.53 -9.88 -19.05
CA SER A 103 -9.78 -11.05 -18.57
C SER A 103 -8.70 -11.55 -19.54
N SER A 104 -8.88 -11.34 -20.84
CA SER A 104 -7.92 -11.70 -21.90
C SER A 104 -6.91 -10.60 -22.22
N SER A 105 -7.10 -9.40 -21.67
CA SER A 105 -6.21 -8.26 -21.91
C SER A 105 -5.12 -8.22 -20.84
N PRO A 106 -3.86 -7.97 -21.23
CA PRO A 106 -2.82 -7.71 -20.24
C PRO A 106 -2.95 -6.33 -19.58
N HIS A 107 -3.86 -5.47 -20.08
CA HIS A 107 -4.06 -4.12 -19.60
C HIS A 107 -5.31 -4.03 -18.72
N THR A 108 -5.12 -3.51 -17.51
CA THR A 108 -6.13 -3.42 -16.45
C THR A 108 -5.99 -2.10 -15.69
N PHE A 109 -7.04 -1.73 -14.97
CA PHE A 109 -7.03 -0.62 -14.02
C PHE A 109 -7.19 -1.15 -12.61
N GLU A 110 -6.56 -0.48 -11.66
CA GLU A 110 -6.57 -0.82 -10.25
C GLU A 110 -6.99 0.40 -9.45
N ALA A 111 -7.96 0.22 -8.56
CA ALA A 111 -8.34 1.20 -7.55
C ALA A 111 -8.17 0.56 -6.16
N GLY A 112 -7.54 1.28 -5.24
CA GLY A 112 -7.26 0.77 -3.91
C GLY A 112 -7.34 1.84 -2.84
N ALA A 113 -7.53 1.39 -1.61
CA ALA A 113 -7.56 2.23 -0.42
C ALA A 113 -6.99 1.47 0.77
N GLY A 114 -6.40 2.22 1.69
CA GLY A 114 -5.87 1.65 2.93
C GLY A 114 -5.13 2.68 3.75
N PHE A 115 -4.06 2.24 4.39
CA PHE A 115 -3.28 3.07 5.29
C PHE A 115 -1.82 2.66 5.30
N THR A 116 -0.97 3.59 5.72
CA THR A 116 0.45 3.36 5.91
C THR A 116 0.83 3.78 7.31
N TYR A 117 1.46 2.86 8.03
CA TYR A 117 2.07 3.15 9.31
C TYR A 117 3.55 3.50 9.13
N MET A 118 4.04 4.49 9.87
CA MET A 118 5.46 4.85 9.90
C MET A 118 6.05 4.60 11.27
N GLY A 119 7.28 4.06 11.29
CA GLY A 119 7.97 3.71 12.53
C GLY A 119 8.28 4.90 13.44
N ARG A 120 8.43 6.11 12.88
CA ARG A 120 8.74 7.34 13.61
C ARG A 120 7.99 8.52 12.99
N LYS A 121 7.70 9.52 13.82
CA LYS A 121 7.11 10.79 13.37
C LYS A 121 8.17 11.59 12.64
N LEU A 122 8.00 11.78 11.34
CA LEU A 122 8.77 12.75 10.55
C LEU A 122 7.81 13.71 9.87
N GLU A 123 8.29 14.92 9.61
CA GLU A 123 7.65 15.85 8.69
C GLU A 123 7.92 15.35 7.27
N ILE A 124 6.88 14.90 6.58
CA ILE A 124 6.99 14.32 5.25
C ILE A 124 6.11 15.11 4.32
N LEU A 125 6.63 15.46 3.15
CA LEU A 125 5.91 16.11 2.06
C LEU A 125 5.26 17.46 2.44
N ASN A 126 5.79 18.17 3.46
CA ASN A 126 5.32 19.48 3.91
C ASN A 126 3.80 19.53 4.13
N PHE A 127 3.24 18.54 4.85
CA PHE A 127 1.90 18.71 5.40
C PHE A 127 1.93 19.95 6.30
N TYR A 128 1.32 21.06 5.86
CA TYR A 128 1.31 22.39 6.50
C TYR A 128 0.63 22.41 7.89
N ASP A 129 1.16 21.68 8.86
CA ASP A 129 0.70 21.65 10.25
C ASP A 129 1.84 21.12 11.13
N ASP A 130 2.07 21.74 12.30
CA ASP A 130 3.09 21.39 13.30
C ASP A 130 2.92 19.99 13.92
N ARG A 131 1.96 19.22 13.39
CA ARG A 131 1.62 17.90 13.84
C ARG A 131 2.23 16.92 12.83
N THR A 132 3.22 16.17 13.26
CA THR A 132 3.70 14.95 12.59
C THR A 132 2.78 13.74 12.87
N SER A 133 2.50 12.92 11.86
CA SER A 133 1.64 11.71 11.99
C SER A 133 2.46 10.45 11.72
N ASN A 134 2.14 9.35 12.40
CA ASN A 134 2.66 8.02 12.07
C ASN A 134 1.68 7.20 11.24
N PHE A 135 0.50 7.75 10.96
CA PHE A 135 -0.57 7.06 10.29
C PHE A 135 -1.11 7.92 9.16
N PHE A 136 -1.15 7.36 7.96
CA PHE A 136 -1.56 8.02 6.73
C PHE A 136 -2.63 7.18 6.07
N GLY A 137 -3.77 7.77 5.74
CA GLY A 137 -4.69 7.16 4.79
C GLY A 137 -4.06 7.16 3.41
N THR A 138 -4.32 6.12 2.62
CA THR A 138 -3.81 6.02 1.26
C THR A 138 -4.92 5.60 0.33
N ALA A 139 -4.92 6.15 -0.89
CA ALA A 139 -5.65 5.57 -2.01
C ALA A 139 -4.69 5.34 -3.17
N SER A 140 -5.04 4.48 -4.12
CA SER A 140 -4.22 4.19 -5.30
C SER A 140 -5.09 4.06 -6.53
N PHE A 141 -4.73 4.76 -7.60
CA PHE A 141 -5.40 4.66 -8.90
C PHE A 141 -4.34 4.41 -9.95
N MET A 142 -4.27 3.17 -10.44
CA MET A 142 -3.16 2.70 -11.25
C MET A 142 -3.64 2.10 -12.57
N TYR A 143 -2.94 2.41 -13.63
CA TYR A 143 -2.93 1.58 -14.84
C TYR A 143 -1.92 0.46 -14.65
N ARG A 144 -2.34 -0.77 -14.90
CA ARG A 144 -1.56 -1.99 -14.66
C ARG A 144 -1.46 -2.82 -15.93
N ARG A 145 -0.23 -3.12 -16.34
CA ARG A 145 0.03 -4.12 -17.37
C ARG A 145 0.55 -5.40 -16.73
N GLN A 146 -0.27 -6.45 -16.74
CA GLN A 146 0.01 -7.78 -16.22
C GLN A 146 -0.32 -8.83 -17.30
N PRO A 147 0.62 -9.69 -17.71
CA PRO A 147 0.28 -10.82 -18.57
C PRO A 147 -0.70 -11.78 -17.90
N VAL A 148 -1.64 -12.32 -18.67
CA VAL A 148 -2.73 -13.20 -18.18
C VAL A 148 -2.20 -14.46 -17.48
N ASN A 149 -1.04 -14.96 -17.92
CA ASN A 149 -0.42 -16.18 -17.40
C ASN A 149 0.72 -15.89 -16.41
N GLY A 150 0.74 -14.70 -15.79
CA GLY A 150 1.83 -14.27 -14.92
C GLY A 150 3.07 -13.76 -15.68
N GLY A 151 4.07 -13.28 -14.94
CA GLY A 151 5.29 -12.70 -15.48
C GLY A 151 5.50 -11.22 -15.15
N PHE A 152 6.40 -10.59 -15.89
CA PHE A 152 6.79 -9.19 -15.67
C PHE A 152 5.58 -8.25 -15.76
N THR A 153 5.43 -7.42 -14.75
CA THR A 153 4.29 -6.54 -14.56
C THR A 153 4.77 -5.16 -14.18
N TRP A 154 4.08 -4.12 -14.66
CA TRP A 154 4.35 -2.76 -14.24
C TRP A 154 3.05 -2.00 -14.04
N ARG A 155 3.12 -0.94 -13.23
CA ARG A 155 2.00 -0.05 -12.96
C ARG A 155 2.47 1.39 -12.90
N ILE A 156 1.62 2.29 -13.35
CA ILE A 156 1.81 3.74 -13.22
C ILE A 156 0.48 4.38 -12.86
N GLY A 157 0.52 5.43 -12.06
CA GLY A 157 -0.69 6.12 -11.64
C GLY A 157 -0.38 7.14 -10.56
N PHE A 158 -1.35 7.35 -9.68
CA PHE A 158 -1.18 8.26 -8.57
C PHE A 158 -1.79 7.71 -7.28
N THR A 159 -1.24 8.16 -6.16
CA THR A 159 -1.45 7.58 -4.85
C THR A 159 -1.60 8.69 -3.82
N PRO A 160 -2.80 9.27 -3.66
CA PRO A 160 -2.97 10.35 -2.70
C PRO A 160 -2.74 9.84 -1.27
N LEU A 161 -1.93 10.60 -0.52
CA LEU A 161 -1.75 10.42 0.92
C LEU A 161 -2.67 11.38 1.66
N ILE A 162 -3.36 10.87 2.67
CA ILE A 162 -4.37 11.59 3.43
C ILE A 162 -3.95 11.60 4.90
N ALA A 163 -3.72 12.78 5.44
CA ALA A 163 -3.42 12.94 6.86
C ALA A 163 -3.94 14.29 7.35
N LYS A 164 -4.54 14.31 8.54
CA LYS A 164 -4.93 15.55 9.25
C LYS A 164 -5.81 16.50 8.44
N GLY A 165 -6.66 15.96 7.58
CA GLY A 165 -7.56 16.74 6.72
C GLY A 165 -6.93 17.24 5.42
N TYR A 166 -5.63 17.01 5.21
CA TYR A 166 -4.92 17.32 3.98
C TYR A 166 -4.80 16.10 3.07
N ILE A 167 -4.73 16.38 1.77
CA ILE A 167 -4.52 15.38 0.72
C ILE A 167 -3.30 15.80 -0.08
N GLN A 168 -2.28 14.96 -0.09
CA GLN A 168 -1.07 15.14 -0.89
C GLN A 168 -1.11 14.16 -2.07
N PRO A 169 -1.27 14.62 -3.31
CA PRO A 169 -1.15 13.75 -4.47
C PRO A 169 0.31 13.34 -4.68
N LEU A 170 0.53 12.06 -4.98
CA LEU A 170 1.84 11.52 -5.38
C LEU A 170 1.69 10.75 -6.68
N GLY A 171 2.61 10.95 -7.62
CA GLY A 171 2.75 10.05 -8.76
C GLY A 171 3.41 8.76 -8.29
N ALA A 172 2.96 7.62 -8.81
CA ALA A 172 3.50 6.32 -8.48
C ALA A 172 3.85 5.50 -9.71
N ALA A 173 4.95 4.76 -9.61
CA ALA A 173 5.37 3.78 -10.58
C ALA A 173 5.86 2.52 -9.86
N SER A 174 5.58 1.35 -10.42
CA SER A 174 6.06 0.08 -9.88
C SER A 174 6.38 -0.90 -10.99
N VAL A 175 7.34 -1.76 -10.70
CA VAL A 175 7.71 -2.93 -11.49
C VAL A 175 7.66 -4.16 -10.61
N GLY A 176 7.37 -5.30 -11.20
CA GLY A 176 7.08 -6.49 -10.43
C GLY A 176 6.99 -7.75 -11.25
N TYR A 177 6.70 -8.83 -10.55
CA TYR A 177 6.51 -10.15 -11.14
C TYR A 177 5.26 -10.80 -10.56
N ASN A 178 4.45 -11.38 -11.46
CA ASN A 178 3.26 -12.13 -11.12
C ASN A 178 3.54 -13.63 -11.18
N PHE A 179 3.23 -14.33 -10.10
CA PHE A 179 3.35 -15.78 -9.97
C PHE A 179 2.02 -16.47 -10.21
#